data_AF-A0A7C1EKW3-F1
#
_entry.id   AF-A0A7C1EKW3-F1
#
_cell.length_a   1.000
_cell.length_b   1.000
_cell.length_c   1.000
_cell.angle_alpha   90.00
_cell.angle_beta   90.00
_cell.angle_gamma   90.00
#
_symmetry.space_group_name_H-M   'P 1'
#
loop_
_entity.id
_entity.type
_entity.pdbx_description
1 polymer ?
#
loop_
_entity_poly.entity_id
_entity_poly.type
_entity_poly.pdbx_seq_one_letter_code
_entity_poly.pdbx_strand_id
1 'polypeptide(L)'
;MPWIVRILVEAFYKPEQIVVILTRFPFLLFASGHNLFLLGLINAVPFVVFAFLTRWRYRMSAMENAKTFRSHKWGVIGAGFVVFAMSLFIQLVVWMDVFNPKGGSSTAVIAFVFLPFYALALMPVGYLVGWFLGRVSARKSA
;
A
#
# COMPACT_ATOMS: atom_id res chain seq x y z
N MET A 1 -2.48 6.27 5.33
CA MET A 1 -2.05 4.91 5.69
C MET A 1 -0.70 4.87 6.42
N PRO A 2 0.40 5.49 5.92
CA PRO A 2 1.74 5.34 6.52
C PRO A 2 1.81 5.72 8.01
N TRP A 3 1.13 6.81 8.35
CA TRP A 3 1.16 7.44 9.66
C TRP A 3 0.44 6.62 10.73
N ILE A 4 -0.69 6.02 10.38
CA ILE A 4 -1.48 5.19 11.28
C ILE A 4 -0.67 3.95 11.65
N VAL A 5 -0.04 3.29 10.67
CA VAL A 5 0.80 2.10 10.93
C VAL A 5 1.97 2.46 11.83
N ARG A 6 2.67 3.57 11.55
CA ARG A 6 3.76 4.05 12.41
C ARG A 6 3.29 4.25 13.86
N ILE A 7 2.20 4.99 14.07
CA ILE A 7 1.67 5.30 15.41
C ILE A 7 1.28 4.01 16.14
N LEU A 8 0.59 3.08 15.46
CA LEU A 8 0.19 1.81 16.06
C LEU A 8 1.40 0.95 16.45
N VAL A 9 2.42 0.87 15.60
CA VAL A 9 3.64 0.12 15.92
C VAL A 9 4.41 0.80 17.05
N GLU A 10 4.56 2.12 17.03
CA GLU A 10 5.23 2.87 18.11
C GLU A 10 4.50 2.71 19.45
N ALA A 11 3.17 2.78 19.45
CA ALA A 11 2.34 2.55 20.62
C ALA A 11 2.38 1.09 21.11
N PHE A 12 2.60 0.12 20.21
CA PHE A 12 2.80 -1.28 20.60
C PHE A 12 4.10 -1.49 21.37
N TYR A 13 5.19 -0.82 20.97
CA TYR A 13 6.48 -0.91 21.66
C TYR A 13 6.60 0.01 22.88
N LYS A 14 5.86 1.13 22.92
CA LYS A 14 5.90 2.14 23.99
C LYS A 14 4.49 2.62 24.37
N PRO A 15 3.63 1.73 24.90
CA PRO A 15 2.23 2.05 25.18
C PRO A 15 2.06 3.21 26.18
N GLU A 16 2.99 3.34 27.12
CA GLU A 16 3.00 4.40 28.14
C GLU A 16 3.24 5.81 27.56
N GLN A 17 3.75 5.91 26.33
CA GLN A 17 4.10 7.17 25.67
C GLN A 17 3.06 7.61 24.63
N ILE A 18 1.88 6.98 24.55
CA ILE A 18 0.92 7.23 23.47
C ILE A 18 0.51 8.71 23.33
N VAL A 19 0.34 9.42 24.45
CA VAL A 19 0.02 10.86 24.45
C VAL A 19 1.19 11.68 23.88
N VAL A 20 2.42 11.31 24.24
CA VAL A 20 3.65 11.96 23.74
C VAL A 20 3.85 11.68 22.25
N ILE A 21 3.56 10.45 21.80
CA ILE A 21 3.62 10.05 20.39
C ILE A 21 2.66 10.91 19.56
N LEU A 22 1.40 11.01 19.99
CA LEU A 22 0.37 11.77 19.26
C LEU A 22 0.68 13.27 19.20
N THR A 23 1.20 13.85 20.28
CA THR A 23 1.54 15.29 20.35
C THR A 23 2.81 15.65 19.58
N ARG A 24 3.79 14.75 19.51
CA ARG A 24 5.02 14.94 18.73
C ARG A 24 4.86 14.64 17.24
N PHE A 25 3.87 13.83 16.88
CA PHE A 25 3.68 13.37 15.50
C PHE A 25 3.63 14.50 14.46
N PRO A 26 2.92 15.63 14.66
CA PRO A 26 2.87 16.72 13.69
C PRO A 26 4.24 17.33 13.39
N PHE A 27 5.11 17.42 14.40
CA PHE A 27 6.47 17.95 14.23
C PHE A 27 7.35 16.99 13.41
N LEU A 28 7.12 15.68 13.53
CA LEU A 28 7.84 14.67 12.76
C LEU A 28 7.45 14.63 11.28
N LEU A 29 6.33 15.25 10.90
CA LEU A 29 5.95 15.37 9.49
C LEU A 29 6.95 16.23 8.70
N PHE A 30 7.55 17.24 9.33
CA PHE A 30 8.41 18.24 8.67
C PHE A 30 9.82 18.35 9.28
N ALA A 31 10.21 17.43 10.16
CA ALA A 31 11.52 17.44 10.80
C ALA A 31 12.66 17.30 9.77
N SER A 32 13.73 18.10 9.94
CA SER A 32 14.93 18.02 9.10
C SER A 32 15.66 16.69 9.35
N GLY A 33 15.88 15.93 8.27
CA GLY A 33 16.55 14.62 8.30
C GLY A 33 15.62 13.42 8.12
N HIS A 34 14.35 13.49 8.52
CA HIS A 34 13.36 12.41 8.36
C HIS A 34 12.00 12.99 8.00
N ASN A 35 11.85 13.48 6.77
CA ASN A 35 10.62 14.13 6.32
C ASN A 35 9.55 13.06 6.00
N LEU A 36 8.72 12.75 7.00
CA LEU A 36 7.64 11.76 6.88
C LEU A 36 6.54 12.20 5.89
N PHE A 37 6.42 13.50 5.61
CA PHE A 37 5.52 14.00 4.58
C PHE A 37 5.99 13.60 3.17
N LEU A 38 7.27 13.82 2.85
CA LEU A 38 7.87 13.40 1.57
C LEU A 38 7.81 11.88 1.39
N LEU A 39 8.12 11.11 2.44
CA LEU A 39 7.94 9.66 2.42
C LEU A 39 6.49 9.25 2.20
N GLY A 40 5.54 9.98 2.78
CA GLY A 40 4.11 9.80 2.53
C GLY A 40 3.74 10.04 1.07
N LEU A 41 4.28 11.09 0.46
CA LEU A 41 4.04 11.44 -0.94
C LEU A 41 4.61 10.40 -1.91
N ILE A 42 5.84 9.95 -1.68
CA ILE A 42 6.49 8.89 -2.48
C ILE A 42 5.69 7.59 -2.39
N ASN A 43 5.28 7.20 -1.17
CA ASN A 43 4.48 5.99 -0.96
C ASN A 43 3.04 6.09 -1.49
N ALA A 44 2.55 7.30 -1.79
CA ALA A 44 1.26 7.49 -2.44
C ALA A 44 1.30 7.20 -3.95
N VAL A 45 2.48 7.22 -4.59
CA VAL A 45 2.64 7.05 -6.04
C VAL A 45 1.94 5.79 -6.58
N PRO A 46 2.12 4.58 -5.99
CA PRO A 46 1.44 3.37 -6.49
C PRO A 46 -0.08 3.47 -6.44
N PHE A 47 -0.63 4.14 -5.43
CA PHE A 47 -2.08 4.33 -5.28
C PHE A 47 -2.61 5.33 -6.30
N VAL A 48 -1.86 6.40 -6.58
CA VAL A 48 -2.19 7.36 -7.63
C VAL A 48 -2.19 6.67 -8.99
N VAL A 49 -1.13 5.93 -9.31
CA VAL A 49 -1.04 5.15 -10.55
C VAL A 49 -2.17 4.14 -10.65
N PHE A 50 -2.44 3.38 -9.58
CA PHE A 50 -3.56 2.45 -9.52
C PHE A 50 -4.89 3.13 -9.78
N ALA A 51 -5.15 4.30 -9.19
CA ALA A 51 -6.38 5.05 -9.40
C ALA A 51 -6.54 5.51 -10.86
N PHE A 52 -5.47 6.01 -11.47
CA PHE A 52 -5.46 6.38 -12.89
C PHE A 52 -5.73 5.17 -13.80
N LEU A 53 -5.01 4.06 -13.60
CA LEU A 53 -5.19 2.83 -14.38
C LEU A 53 -6.59 2.24 -14.21
N THR A 54 -7.11 2.25 -12.99
CA THR A 54 -8.46 1.78 -12.68
C THR A 54 -9.52 2.63 -13.38
N ARG A 55 -9.41 3.97 -13.29
CA ARG A 55 -10.31 4.89 -13.99
C ARG A 55 -10.24 4.70 -15.51
N TRP A 56 -9.04 4.60 -16.05
CA TRP A 56 -8.81 4.33 -17.48
C TRP A 56 -9.45 3.01 -17.92
N ARG A 57 -9.23 1.94 -17.16
CA ARG A 57 -9.78 0.61 -17.45
C ARG A 57 -11.30 0.59 -17.43
N TYR A 58 -11.93 1.23 -16.45
CA TYR A 58 -13.38 1.32 -16.37
C TYR A 58 -13.99 2.08 -17.55
N ARG A 59 -13.33 3.14 -18.03
CA ARG A 59 -13.76 3.87 -19.23
C ARG A 59 -13.71 2.98 -20.48
N MET A 60 -12.67 2.17 -20.63
CA MET A 60 -12.57 1.22 -21.75
C MET A 60 -13.60 0.11 -21.68
N SER A 61 -14.04 -0.27 -20.48
CA SER A 61 -15.05 -1.32 -20.27
C SER A 61 -16.49 -0.89 -20.52
N ALA A 62 -16.77 0.37 -20.88
CA ALA A 62 -18.14 0.89 -20.97
C ALA A 62 -19.04 0.13 -21.98
N MET A 63 -18.44 -0.55 -22.97
CA MET A 63 -19.15 -1.32 -23.99
C MET A 63 -18.89 -2.84 -23.89
N GLU A 64 -18.27 -3.32 -22.80
CA GLU A 64 -17.94 -4.73 -22.64
C GLU A 64 -19.13 -5.57 -22.16
N ASN A 65 -19.22 -6.80 -22.65
CA ASN A 65 -20.17 -7.79 -22.13
C ASN A 65 -19.95 -8.06 -20.63
N ALA A 66 -21.03 -8.34 -19.89
CA ALA A 66 -21.01 -8.50 -18.44
C ALA A 66 -20.00 -9.54 -17.91
N LYS A 67 -19.76 -10.64 -18.66
CA LYS A 67 -18.76 -11.67 -18.31
C LYS A 67 -17.32 -11.16 -18.39
N THR A 68 -17.01 -10.39 -19.43
CA THR A 68 -15.70 -9.75 -19.65
C THR A 68 -15.47 -8.68 -18.59
N PHE A 69 -16.47 -7.85 -18.35
CA PHE A 69 -16.44 -6.81 -17.31
C PHE A 69 -16.17 -7.38 -15.91
N ARG A 70 -16.86 -8.48 -15.54
CA ARG A 70 -16.66 -9.16 -14.25
C ARG A 70 -15.21 -9.61 -14.07
N SER A 71 -14.60 -10.18 -15.11
CA SER A 71 -13.20 -10.63 -15.05
C SER A 71 -12.25 -9.45 -14.79
N HIS A 72 -12.45 -8.33 -15.49
CA HIS A 72 -11.63 -7.14 -15.30
C HIS A 72 -11.86 -6.44 -13.96
N LYS A 73 -13.09 -6.44 -13.43
CA LYS A 73 -13.39 -5.97 -12.08
C LYS A 73 -12.57 -6.73 -11.04
N TRP A 74 -12.52 -8.07 -11.12
CA TRP A 74 -11.70 -8.87 -10.22
C TRP A 74 -10.20 -8.62 -10.40
N GLY A 75 -9.74 -8.36 -11.64
CA GLY A 75 -8.37 -7.93 -11.88
C GLY A 75 -8.02 -6.60 -11.19
N VAL A 76 -8.89 -5.59 -11.29
CA VAL A 76 -8.72 -4.32 -10.58
C VAL A 76 -8.66 -4.53 -9.06
N ILE A 77 -9.55 -5.37 -8.51
CA ILE A 77 -9.54 -5.71 -7.07
C ILE A 77 -8.22 -6.39 -6.68
N GLY A 78 -7.73 -7.34 -7.49
CA GLY A 78 -6.46 -8.02 -7.24
C GLY A 78 -5.25 -7.08 -7.28
N ALA A 79 -5.21 -6.16 -8.26
CA ALA A 79 -4.19 -5.13 -8.34
C ALA A 79 -4.22 -4.21 -7.11
N GLY A 80 -5.40 -3.73 -6.71
CA GLY A 80 -5.58 -2.89 -5.53
C GLY A 80 -5.17 -3.61 -4.24
N PHE A 81 -5.52 -4.88 -4.11
CA PHE A 81 -5.12 -5.73 -2.98
C PHE A 81 -3.60 -5.84 -2.88
N VAL A 82 -2.90 -6.11 -3.99
CA VAL A 82 -1.42 -6.21 -3.99
C VAL A 82 -0.77 -4.89 -3.58
N VAL A 83 -1.23 -3.77 -4.15
CA VAL A 83 -0.71 -2.44 -3.79
C VAL A 83 -0.91 -2.15 -2.31
N PHE A 84 -2.11 -2.44 -1.78
CA PHE A 84 -2.42 -2.27 -0.37
C PHE A 84 -1.59 -3.19 0.53
N ALA A 85 -1.55 -4.49 0.23
CA ALA A 85 -0.86 -5.51 1.01
C ALA A 85 0.65 -5.25 1.05
N MET A 86 1.28 -4.95 -0.09
CA MET A 86 2.70 -4.60 -0.14
C MET A 86 3.01 -3.32 0.62
N SER A 87 2.17 -2.29 0.46
CA SER A 87 2.34 -1.06 1.22
C SER A 87 2.23 -1.30 2.72
N LEU A 88 1.24 -2.08 3.17
CA LEU A 88 1.03 -2.38 4.58
C LEU A 88 2.18 -3.23 5.13
N PHE A 89 2.59 -4.27 4.41
CA PHE A 89 3.67 -5.16 4.80
C PHE A 89 4.99 -4.41 5.00
N ILE A 90 5.40 -3.58 4.04
CA ILE A 90 6.63 -2.79 4.14
C ILE A 90 6.54 -1.80 5.31
N GLN A 91 5.41 -1.12 5.48
CA GLN A 91 5.20 -0.23 6.63
C GLN A 91 5.37 -0.96 7.97
N LEU A 92 4.75 -2.14 8.12
CA LEU A 92 4.88 -2.94 9.33
C LEU A 92 6.33 -3.36 9.58
N VAL A 93 6.98 -3.99 8.58
CA VAL A 93 8.33 -4.52 8.73
C VAL A 93 9.33 -3.41 9.09
N VAL A 94 9.27 -2.27 8.39
CA VAL A 94 10.19 -1.16 8.64
C VAL A 94 9.97 -0.55 10.01
N TRP A 95 8.73 -0.26 10.41
CA TRP A 95 8.48 0.36 11.71
C TRP A 95 8.75 -0.60 12.87
N MET A 96 8.46 -1.90 12.70
CA MET A 96 8.81 -2.90 13.70
C MET A 96 10.32 -2.97 13.91
N ASP A 97 11.11 -2.93 12.83
CA ASP A 97 12.57 -2.90 12.93
C ASP A 97 13.07 -1.62 13.60
N VAL A 98 12.59 -0.45 13.15
CA VAL A 98 12.99 0.86 13.68
C VAL A 98 12.70 1.01 15.18
N PHE A 99 11.55 0.53 15.65
CA PHE A 99 11.18 0.64 17.06
C PHE A 99 11.63 -0.56 17.91
N ASN A 100 12.29 -1.55 17.30
CA ASN A 100 12.78 -2.72 18.03
C ASN A 100 13.84 -2.32 19.06
N PRO A 101 13.62 -2.59 20.36
CA PRO A 101 14.58 -2.25 21.40
C PRO A 101 15.90 -3.05 21.34
N LYS A 102 15.96 -4.14 20.53
CA LYS A 102 17.15 -4.99 20.38
C LYS A 102 18.18 -4.49 19.37
N GLY A 103 17.99 -3.29 18.81
CA GLY A 103 18.90 -2.67 17.84
C GLY A 103 18.32 -2.72 16.42
N GLY A 104 17.47 -1.74 16.10
CA GLY A 104 16.93 -1.54 14.77
C GLY A 104 17.93 -0.94 13.78
N SER A 105 17.81 -1.27 12.50
CA SER A 105 18.68 -0.74 11.47
C SER A 105 18.18 0.62 10.99
N SER A 106 19.00 1.67 11.11
CA SER A 106 18.69 2.99 10.56
C SER A 106 18.51 2.99 9.03
N THR A 107 19.00 1.95 8.34
CA THR A 107 18.83 1.76 6.90
C THR A 107 17.48 1.17 6.50
N ALA A 108 16.68 0.65 7.44
CA ALA A 108 15.37 0.06 7.14
C ALA A 108 14.41 1.05 6.45
N VAL A 109 14.56 2.35 6.72
CA VAL A 109 13.76 3.42 6.12
C VAL A 109 13.94 3.52 4.59
N ILE A 110 15.08 3.06 4.04
CA ILE A 110 15.32 2.99 2.59
C ILE A 110 14.28 2.11 1.89
N ALA A 111 13.70 1.11 2.57
CA ALA A 111 12.65 0.29 1.99
C ALA A 111 11.41 1.11 1.56
N PHE A 112 11.15 2.27 2.17
CA PHE A 112 10.10 3.19 1.69
C PHE A 112 10.42 3.86 0.36
N VAL A 113 11.70 4.03 0.03
CA VAL A 113 12.12 4.54 -1.29
C VAL A 113 11.88 3.48 -2.36
N PHE A 114 12.06 2.20 -2.03
CA PHE A 114 11.85 1.09 -2.96
C PHE A 114 10.40 0.59 -3.03
N LEU A 115 9.57 0.89 -2.03
CA LEU A 115 8.15 0.49 -1.97
C LEU A 115 7.39 0.80 -3.26
N PRO A 116 7.49 2.00 -3.87
CA PRO A 116 6.76 2.29 -5.08
C PRO A 116 7.10 1.33 -6.22
N PHE A 117 8.38 0.97 -6.36
CA PHE A 117 8.85 0.07 -7.40
C PHE A 117 8.32 -1.34 -7.21
N TYR A 118 8.37 -1.87 -5.98
CA TYR A 118 7.81 -3.20 -5.68
C TYR A 118 6.29 -3.25 -5.89
N ALA A 119 5.56 -2.25 -5.41
CA ALA A 119 4.12 -2.18 -5.56
C ALA A 119 3.71 -2.07 -7.04
N LEU A 120 4.42 -1.25 -7.83
CA LEU A 120 4.16 -1.10 -9.26
C LEU A 120 4.53 -2.36 -10.05
N ALA A 121 5.65 -3.02 -9.73
CA ALA A 121 6.08 -4.24 -10.41
C ALA A 121 5.13 -5.42 -10.14
N LEU A 122 4.56 -5.51 -8.94
CA LEU A 122 3.64 -6.59 -8.56
C LEU A 122 2.18 -6.29 -8.93
N MET A 123 1.82 -5.03 -9.21
CA MET A 123 0.46 -4.64 -9.57
C MET A 123 -0.09 -5.41 -10.79
N PRO A 124 0.66 -5.61 -11.90
CA PRO A 124 0.22 -6.45 -13.02
C PRO A 124 -0.02 -7.91 -12.60
N VAL A 125 0.80 -8.46 -11.70
CA VAL A 125 0.64 -9.83 -11.20
C VAL A 125 -0.68 -9.94 -10.42
N GLY A 126 -0.93 -9.00 -9.51
CA GLY A 126 -2.21 -8.92 -8.79
C GLY A 126 -3.41 -8.78 -9.72
N TYR A 127 -3.26 -7.99 -10.79
CA TYR A 127 -4.28 -7.86 -11.82
C TYR A 127 -4.57 -9.19 -12.53
N LEU A 128 -3.54 -9.88 -12.99
CA LEU A 128 -3.68 -11.14 -13.71
C LEU A 128 -4.34 -12.19 -12.82
N VAL A 129 -3.87 -12.35 -11.58
CA VAL A 129 -4.45 -13.29 -10.61
C VAL A 129 -5.94 -12.99 -10.39
N GLY A 130 -6.28 -11.74 -10.08
CA GLY A 130 -7.68 -11.33 -9.91
C GLY A 130 -8.52 -11.58 -11.16
N TRP A 131 -7.98 -11.26 -12.34
CA TRP A 131 -8.66 -11.47 -13.59
C TRP A 131 -8.94 -12.95 -13.89
N PHE A 132 -7.97 -13.84 -13.63
CA PHE A 132 -8.16 -15.28 -13.76
C PHE A 132 -9.26 -15.80 -12.81
N LEU A 133 -9.27 -15.35 -11.56
CA LEU A 133 -10.33 -15.68 -10.60
C LEU A 133 -11.71 -15.23 -11.09
N GLY A 134 -11.80 -14.02 -11.63
CA GLY A 134 -13.03 -13.50 -12.21
C GLY A 134 -13.51 -14.30 -13.42
N ARG A 135 -12.59 -14.77 -14.27
CA ARG A 135 -12.90 -15.65 -15.40
C ARG A 135 -13.42 -17.02 -14.94
N VAL A 136 -12.75 -17.64 -13.97
CA VAL A 136 -13.17 -18.94 -13.42
C VAL A 136 -14.56 -18.82 -12.80
N SER A 137 -14.80 -17.75 -12.03
CA SER A 137 -16.12 -17.47 -11.45
C SER A 137 -17.20 -17.26 -12.53
N ALA A 138 -16.90 -16.52 -13.60
CA ALA A 138 -17.85 -16.28 -14.69
C ALA A 138 -18.19 -17.55 -15.50
N ARG A 139 -17.26 -18.51 -15.59
CA ARG A 139 -17.51 -19.82 -16.21
C ARG A 139 -18.44 -20.71 -15.40
N LYS A 140 -18.39 -20.63 -14.06
CA LYS A 140 -19.26 -21.43 -13.18
C LYS A 140 -20.71 -20.94 -13.11
N SER A 141 -20.98 -19.70 -13.52
CA SER A 141 -22.32 -19.09 -13.51
C SER A 141 -23.01 -19.08 -14.88
N ALA A 142 -22.45 -19.76 -15.87
CA ALA A 142 -22.97 -19.88 -17.23
C ALA A 142 -23.44 -21.31 -17.45
#